data_AF-A0A512NTN7-F1
#
_entry.id   AF-A0A512NTN7-F1
#
_cell.length_a   1.000
_cell.length_b   1.000
_cell.length_c   1.000
_cell.angle_alpha   90.00
_cell.angle_beta   90.00
_cell.angle_gamma   90.00
#
_symmetry.space_group_name_H-M   'P 1'
#
loop_
_entity.id
_entity.type
_entity.pdbx_description
1 polymer ?
#
loop_
_entity_poly.entity_id
_entity_poly.type
_entity_poly.pdbx_seq_one_letter_code
_entity_poly.pdbx_strand_id
1 'polypeptide(L)'
;MSTPIVTARRNLAQRISKLLLKGGETSLTSWQLRQVQGAIEQLEEERFAEGERTMSEAERPDLYEPGAYLAKEPIERQRLVDQLKMVIAAA
;
A
#
# COMPACT_ATOMS: atom_id res chain seq x y z
N MET A 1 -17.90 -18.46 -8.62
CA MET A 1 -16.54 -18.62 -8.06
C MET A 1 -15.71 -17.47 -8.60
N SER A 2 -15.06 -16.68 -7.73
CA SER A 2 -14.13 -15.65 -8.19
C SER A 2 -12.86 -16.30 -8.73
N THR A 3 -12.32 -15.77 -9.83
CA THR A 3 -11.03 -16.23 -10.34
C THR A 3 -9.92 -15.90 -9.32
N PRO A 4 -8.81 -16.65 -9.28
CA PRO A 4 -7.69 -16.39 -8.37
C PRO A 4 -7.19 -14.94 -8.44
N ILE A 5 -7.19 -14.35 -9.65
CA ILE A 5 -6.78 -12.96 -9.92
C ILE A 5 -7.70 -11.96 -9.21
N VAL A 6 -9.02 -12.10 -9.33
CA VAL A 6 -9.99 -11.22 -8.67
C VAL A 6 -9.84 -11.27 -7.15
N THR A 7 -9.52 -12.45 -6.62
CA THR A 7 -9.31 -12.64 -5.18
C THR A 7 -8.02 -11.98 -4.69
N ALA A 8 -6.92 -12.16 -5.43
CA ALA A 8 -5.64 -11.53 -5.11
C ALA A 8 -5.72 -9.99 -5.16
N ARG A 9 -6.32 -9.45 -6.23
CA ARG A 9 -6.58 -8.01 -6.37
C ARG A 9 -7.38 -7.46 -5.18
N ARG A 10 -8.49 -8.12 -4.83
CA ARG A 10 -9.35 -7.69 -3.72
C ARG A 10 -8.59 -7.70 -2.38
N ASN A 11 -7.85 -8.76 -2.10
CA ASN A 11 -7.13 -8.90 -0.84
C ASN A 11 -6.05 -7.82 -0.69
N LEU A 12 -5.26 -7.57 -1.73
CA LEU A 12 -4.23 -6.54 -1.71
C LEU A 12 -4.85 -5.14 -1.54
N ALA A 13 -5.89 -4.83 -2.31
CA ALA A 13 -6.61 -3.55 -2.19
C ALA A 13 -7.20 -3.32 -0.79
N GLN A 14 -7.75 -4.37 -0.18
CA GLN A 14 -8.28 -4.32 1.20
C GLN A 14 -7.17 -4.09 2.22
N ARG A 15 -6.02 -4.74 2.05
CA ARG A 15 -4.87 -4.60 2.94
C ARG A 15 -4.27 -3.19 2.88
N ILE A 16 -4.09 -2.66 1.68
CA ILE A 16 -3.68 -1.27 1.44
C ILE A 16 -4.67 -0.30 2.11
N SER A 17 -5.97 -0.46 1.83
CA SER A 17 -7.02 0.39 2.41
C SER A 17 -7.00 0.37 3.93
N LYS A 18 -6.82 -0.82 4.53
CA LYS A 18 -6.80 -0.97 5.99
C LYS A 18 -5.65 -0.19 6.61
N LEU A 19 -4.44 -0.28 6.07
CA LEU A 19 -3.30 0.49 6.59
C LEU A 19 -3.52 2.00 6.39
N LEU A 20 -4.00 2.40 5.20
CA LEU A 20 -4.37 3.78 4.89
C LEU A 20 -5.55 4.33 5.68
N LEU A 21 -6.36 3.51 6.36
CA LEU A 21 -7.45 3.98 7.24
C LEU A 21 -7.02 3.97 8.72
N LYS A 22 -6.25 2.95 9.12
CA LYS A 22 -5.78 2.78 10.51
C LYS A 22 -4.83 3.87 10.97
N GLY A 23 -4.09 4.51 10.05
CA GLY A 23 -3.22 5.65 10.37
C GLY A 23 -3.94 6.91 10.85
N GLY A 24 -5.26 6.88 11.09
CA GLY A 24 -6.01 7.98 11.70
C GLY A 24 -5.66 8.21 13.18
N GLU A 25 -5.20 7.16 13.88
CA GLU A 25 -4.79 7.24 15.30
C GLU A 25 -3.27 7.39 15.47
N THR A 26 -2.47 6.97 14.49
CA THR A 26 -1.02 7.13 14.46
C THR A 26 -0.59 7.49 13.05
N SER A 27 0.06 8.65 12.88
CA SER A 27 0.57 9.07 11.57
C SER A 27 1.53 8.01 11.01
N LEU A 28 1.26 7.54 9.80
CA LEU A 28 2.16 6.62 9.09
C LEU A 28 3.51 7.31 8.84
N THR A 29 4.61 6.57 8.96
CA THR A 29 5.93 7.09 8.62
C THR A 29 6.06 7.32 7.11
N SER A 30 6.98 8.20 6.71
CA SER A 30 7.25 8.44 5.30
C SER A 30 7.68 7.17 4.56
N TRP A 31 8.36 6.26 5.26
CA TRP A 31 8.74 4.96 4.72
C TRP A 31 7.51 4.09 4.44
N GLN A 32 6.58 3.98 5.40
CA GLN A 32 5.34 3.23 5.22
C GLN A 32 4.53 3.78 4.04
N LEU A 33 4.42 5.11 3.92
CA LEU A 33 3.71 5.74 2.81
C LEU A 33 4.38 5.42 1.45
N ARG A 34 5.71 5.33 1.41
CA ARG A 34 6.43 4.91 0.21
C ARG A 34 6.15 3.44 -0.15
N GLN A 35 6.12 2.55 0.85
CA GLN A 35 5.79 1.15 0.60
C GLN A 35 4.34 0.99 0.11
N VAL A 36 3.40 1.72 0.71
CA VAL A 36 2.01 1.75 0.25
C VAL A 36 1.91 2.23 -1.20
N GLN A 37 2.64 3.28 -1.58
CA GLN A 37 2.70 3.72 -2.98
C GLN A 37 3.14 2.59 -3.91
N GLY A 38 4.24 1.90 -3.58
CA GLY A 38 4.73 0.77 -4.37
C GLY A 38 3.74 -0.39 -4.46
N ALA A 39 3.00 -0.67 -3.38
CA ALA A 39 1.95 -1.70 -3.38
C ALA A 39 0.76 -1.32 -4.28
N ILE A 40 0.42 -0.03 -4.38
CA ILE A 40 -0.63 0.45 -5.31
C ILE A 40 -0.18 0.31 -6.76
N GLU A 41 1.07 0.66 -7.08
CA GLU A 41 1.66 0.46 -8.41
C GLU A 41 1.66 -1.03 -8.79
N GLN A 42 2.03 -1.90 -7.87
CA GLN A 42 2.00 -3.36 -8.06
C GLN A 42 0.56 -3.90 -8.22
N LEU A 43 -0.42 -3.32 -7.53
CA LEU A 43 -1.84 -3.65 -7.71
C LEU A 43 -2.34 -3.27 -9.11
N GLU A 44 -1.92 -2.12 -9.63
CA GLU A 44 -2.24 -1.65 -10.97
C GLU A 44 -1.62 -2.56 -12.06
N GLU A 45 -0.35 -2.96 -11.87
CA GLU A 45 0.39 -3.86 -12.75
C GLU A 45 0.00 -5.35 -12.61
N GLU A 46 -1.00 -5.69 -11.79
CA GLU A 46 -1.41 -7.08 -11.48
C GLU A 46 -0.32 -7.96 -10.86
N ARG A 47 0.69 -7.33 -10.23
CA ARG A 47 1.82 -7.95 -9.54
C ARG A 47 1.50 -8.22 -8.07
N PHE A 48 0.51 -9.07 -7.84
CA PHE A 48 -0.08 -9.24 -6.51
C PHE A 48 0.89 -9.82 -5.47
N ALA A 49 1.78 -10.73 -5.86
CA ALA A 49 2.72 -11.35 -4.92
C ALA A 49 3.76 -10.32 -4.41
N GLU A 50 4.25 -9.47 -5.31
CA GLU A 50 5.11 -8.34 -4.95
C GLU A 50 4.35 -7.34 -4.08
N GLY A 51 3.10 -7.02 -4.44
CA GLY A 51 2.19 -6.18 -3.66
C GLY A 51 2.03 -6.63 -2.21
N GLU A 52 1.75 -7.91 -2.01
CA GLU A 52 1.59 -8.51 -0.68
C GLU A 52 2.90 -8.47 0.13
N ARG A 53 4.05 -8.65 -0.53
CA ARG A 53 5.36 -8.52 0.13
C ARG A 53 5.61 -7.07 0.57
N THR A 54 5.42 -6.11 -0.33
CA THR A 54 5.59 -4.68 -0.04
C THR A 54 4.66 -4.22 1.09
N MET A 55 3.42 -4.72 1.13
CA MET A 55 2.51 -4.43 2.25
C MET A 55 2.96 -5.05 3.57
N SER A 56 3.59 -6.23 3.54
CA SER A 56 4.13 -6.85 4.75
C SER A 56 5.29 -6.04 5.34
N GLU A 57 6.10 -5.42 4.49
CA GLU A 57 7.11 -4.47 4.89
C GLU A 57 6.44 -3.23 5.50
N ALA A 58 5.48 -2.60 4.78
CA ALA A 58 4.76 -1.41 5.24
C ALA A 58 4.07 -1.56 6.61
N GLU A 59 3.53 -2.75 6.90
CA GLU A 59 2.83 -3.04 8.15
C GLU A 59 3.77 -3.25 9.34
N ARG A 60 5.07 -3.48 9.09
CA ARG A 60 6.09 -3.74 10.11
C ARG A 60 7.28 -2.78 10.00
N PRO A 61 7.05 -1.46 10.18
CA PRO A 61 8.14 -0.49 10.16
C PRO A 61 9.18 -0.78 11.26
N ASP A 62 8.78 -1.42 12.36
CA ASP A 62 9.66 -1.88 13.43
C ASP A 62 10.79 -2.82 12.97
N LEU A 63 10.56 -3.56 11.88
CA LEU A 63 11.56 -4.49 11.33
C LEU A 63 12.24 -3.99 10.07
N TYR A 64 11.50 -3.26 9.23
CA TYR A 64 11.90 -3.01 7.86
C TYR A 64 12.23 -1.54 7.57
N GLU A 65 11.79 -0.60 8.41
CA GLU A 65 12.12 0.81 8.23
C GLU A 65 13.61 1.03 8.55
N PRO A 66 14.40 1.56 7.60
CA PRO A 66 15.77 1.96 7.89
C PRO A 66 15.78 3.07 8.95
N GLY A 67 16.65 2.98 9.96
CA GLY A 67 16.69 3.91 11.09
C GLY A 67 16.97 5.39 10.77
N ALA A 68 17.26 5.73 9.51
CA ALA A 68 17.43 7.09 9.02
C ALA A 68 16.71 7.29 7.66
N TYR A 69 15.55 6.68 7.48
CA TYR A 69 14.80 6.84 6.24
C TYR A 69 14.33 8.29 6.07
N LEU A 70 14.93 8.96 5.09
CA LEU A 70 14.52 10.29 4.65
C LEU A 70 13.85 10.16 3.29
N ALA A 71 12.54 10.40 3.26
CA ALA A 71 11.83 10.51 1.99
C ALA A 71 12.36 11.73 1.23
N LYS A 72 12.75 11.52 -0.03
CA LYS A 72 13.18 12.61 -0.92
C LYS A 72 12.03 13.58 -1.21
N GLU A 73 10.81 13.04 -1.28
CA GLU A 73 9.58 13.80 -1.50
C GLU A 73 8.54 13.39 -0.47
N PRO A 74 7.82 14.35 0.13
CA PRO A 74 6.72 14.02 1.02
C PRO A 74 5.60 13.34 0.22
N ILE A 75 5.15 12.18 0.69
CA ILE A 75 3.99 11.50 0.15
C ILE A 75 2.80 11.83 1.03
N GLU A 76 1.77 12.43 0.45
CA GLU A 76 0.54 12.69 1.18
C GLU A 76 -0.33 11.43 1.20
N ARG A 77 -0.75 11.02 2.40
CA ARG A 77 -1.67 9.89 2.57
C ARG A 77 -2.94 10.02 1.73
N GLN A 78 -3.49 11.22 1.63
CA GLN A 78 -4.71 11.47 0.86
C GLN A 78 -4.49 11.18 -0.64
N ARG A 79 -3.33 11.55 -1.18
CA ARG A 79 -2.93 11.22 -2.56
C ARG A 79 -2.93 9.71 -2.80
N LEU A 80 -2.44 8.91 -1.85
CA LEU A 80 -2.45 7.44 -1.96
C LEU A 80 -3.85 6.86 -1.88
N VAL A 81 -4.72 7.42 -1.04
CA VAL A 81 -6.14 7.03 -0.98
C VAL A 81 -6.82 7.26 -2.33
N ASP A 82 -6.58 8.43 -2.94
CA ASP A 82 -7.20 8.76 -4.22
C ASP A 82 -6.60 7.93 -5.37
N GLN A 83 -5.29 7.67 -5.35
CA GLN A 83 -4.66 6.74 -6.28
C GLN A 83 -5.26 5.33 -6.19
N LEU A 84 -5.42 4.78 -4.98
CA LEU A 84 -6.01 3.47 -4.77
C LEU A 84 -7.45 3.39 -5.31
N LYS A 85 -8.27 4.43 -5.07
CA LYS A 85 -9.64 4.49 -5.60
C LYS A 85 -9.66 4.44 -7.13
N MET A 86 -8.76 5.17 -7.80
CA MET A 86 -8.66 5.15 -9.25
C MET A 86 -8.30 3.75 -9.78
N VAL A 87 -7.29 3.11 -9.18
CA VAL A 87 -6.86 1.76 -9.58
C VAL A 87 -7.97 0.72 -9.37
N ILE A 88 -8.72 0.80 -8.28
CA ILE A 88 -9.85 -0.10 -8.03
C ILE A 88 -10.99 0.15 -9.02
N ALA A 89 -11.26 1.40 -9.38
CA ALA A 89 -12.34 1.75 -10.31
C ALA A 89 -12.04 1.40 -11.78
N ALA A 90 -10.76 1.29 -12.14
CA ALA A 90 -10.32 0.93 -13.49
C ALA A 90 -10.27 -0.59 -13.75
N ALA A 91 -10.55 -1.42 -12.74
CA ALA A 91 -10.39 -2.87 -12.76
C ALA A 91 -11.69 -3.65 -13.01
#